data_AF-A0A352TD85-F1
#
_entry.id   AF-A0A352TD85-F1
#
_cell.length_a   1.000
_cell.length_b   1.000
_cell.length_c   1.000
_cell.angle_alpha   90.00
_cell.angle_beta   90.00
_cell.angle_gamma   90.00
#
_symmetry.space_group_name_H-M   'P 1'
#
loop_
_entity.id
_entity.type
_entity.pdbx_description
1 polymer ?
#
loop_
_entity_poly.entity_id
_entity_poly.type
_entity_poly.pdbx_seq_one_letter_code
_entity_poly.pdbx_strand_id
1 'polypeptide(L)'
;MKHSHEEYLDQFLSLDKGQHLPLSLSLHLLFCKKCRAQVRALTKAEQLAAKPLSISVPVTENAIRTAIKKHAPSFEQKNYRLPIPLWIVAGVFILAALFVFSLLSRNIVNGTLEFTTYMFFALVITGYLVLFFATNIDFFVKRIHTKKAA
;
A
#
# COMPACT_ATOMS: atom_id res chain seq x y z
N MET A 1 38.41 -31.51 -2.40
CA MET A 1 36.98 -31.76 -2.09
C MET A 1 36.22 -31.93 -3.40
N LYS A 2 35.52 -33.06 -3.57
CA LYS A 2 34.78 -33.37 -4.80
C LYS A 2 33.35 -32.85 -4.61
N HIS A 3 33.11 -31.61 -5.02
CA HIS A 3 31.77 -31.01 -4.95
C HIS A 3 30.78 -31.78 -5.83
N SER A 4 29.56 -31.97 -5.31
CA SER A 4 28.50 -32.68 -6.02
C SER A 4 27.91 -31.79 -7.13
N HIS A 5 27.26 -32.39 -8.14
CA HIS A 5 26.65 -31.61 -9.23
C HIS A 5 25.52 -30.67 -8.75
N GLU A 6 24.88 -31.01 -7.63
CA GLU A 6 23.79 -30.22 -7.03
C GLU A 6 24.35 -28.95 -6.39
N GLU A 7 25.48 -29.05 -5.68
CA GLU A 7 26.14 -27.89 -5.07
C GLU A 7 26.53 -26.83 -6.09
N TYR A 8 27.02 -27.23 -7.28
CA TYR A 8 27.32 -26.29 -8.36
C TYR A 8 26.07 -25.64 -8.94
N LEU A 9 24.94 -26.34 -8.97
CA LEU A 9 23.69 -25.80 -9.46
C LEU A 9 23.07 -24.82 -8.45
N ASP A 10 23.12 -25.14 -7.16
CA ASP A 10 22.68 -24.25 -6.08
C ASP A 10 23.56 -22.98 -6.01
N GLN A 11 24.86 -23.15 -6.22
CA GLN A 11 25.76 -22.01 -6.36
C GLN A 11 25.39 -21.14 -7.57
N PHE A 12 24.96 -21.72 -8.68
CA PHE A 12 24.47 -20.96 -9.82
C PHE A 12 23.15 -20.22 -9.51
N LEU A 13 22.21 -20.89 -8.82
CA LEU A 13 20.91 -20.32 -8.47
C LEU A 13 20.98 -19.23 -7.38
N SER A 14 22.02 -19.23 -6.55
CA SER A 14 22.25 -18.19 -5.54
C SER A 14 22.85 -16.90 -6.10
N LEU A 15 23.31 -16.90 -7.35
CA LEU A 15 23.81 -15.70 -8.03
C LEU A 15 22.63 -14.86 -8.56
N ASP A 16 22.68 -13.55 -8.32
CA ASP A 16 21.70 -12.61 -8.87
C ASP A 16 22.09 -12.15 -10.29
N LYS A 17 21.13 -11.59 -11.04
CA LYS A 17 21.33 -11.18 -12.43
C LYS A 17 22.48 -10.18 -12.55
N GLY A 18 23.45 -10.50 -13.41
CA GLY A 18 24.60 -9.63 -13.68
C GLY A 18 25.78 -9.82 -12.72
N GLN A 19 25.71 -10.74 -11.76
CA GLN A 19 26.88 -11.12 -10.97
C GLN A 19 27.86 -11.97 -11.78
N HIS A 20 29.15 -11.79 -11.51
CA HIS A 20 30.20 -12.60 -12.14
C HIS A 20 30.16 -14.04 -11.64
N LEU A 21 30.33 -15.00 -12.56
CA LEU A 21 30.43 -16.40 -12.16
C LEU A 21 31.76 -16.64 -11.43
N PRO A 22 31.74 -17.33 -10.27
CA PRO A 22 32.97 -17.73 -9.61
C PRO A 22 33.77 -18.68 -10.52
N LEU A 23 35.09 -18.52 -10.54
CA LEU A 23 35.98 -19.24 -11.46
C LEU A 23 35.85 -20.77 -11.34
N SER A 24 35.59 -21.28 -10.13
CA SER A 24 35.35 -22.71 -9.88
C SER A 24 34.13 -23.24 -10.65
N LEU A 25 33.03 -22.49 -10.65
CA LEU A 25 31.80 -22.83 -11.35
C LEU A 25 31.99 -22.71 -12.87
N SER A 26 32.67 -21.66 -13.34
CA SER A 26 32.99 -21.50 -14.76
C SER A 26 33.81 -22.68 -15.28
N LEU A 27 34.82 -23.13 -14.53
CA LEU A 27 35.64 -24.28 -14.89
C LEU A 27 34.80 -25.56 -14.93
N HIS A 28 33.95 -25.79 -13.92
CA HIS A 28 33.06 -26.95 -13.89
C HIS A 28 32.11 -26.99 -15.09
N LEU A 29 31.50 -25.86 -15.45
CA LEU A 29 30.58 -25.76 -16.59
C LEU A 29 31.25 -25.98 -17.95
N LEU A 30 32.57 -25.75 -18.06
CA LEU A 30 33.33 -26.07 -19.27
C LEU A 30 33.49 -27.58 -19.46
N PHE A 31 33.71 -28.32 -18.37
CA PHE A 31 33.96 -29.77 -18.41
C PHE A 31 32.68 -30.63 -18.30
N CYS A 32 31.67 -30.18 -17.55
CA CYS A 32 30.44 -30.93 -17.36
C CYS A 32 29.34 -30.54 -18.36
N LYS A 33 29.07 -31.41 -19.34
CA LYS A 33 27.99 -31.21 -20.33
C LYS A 33 26.59 -31.14 -19.70
N LYS A 34 26.33 -31.91 -18.63
CA LYS A 34 25.03 -31.97 -17.95
C LYS A 34 24.69 -30.63 -17.27
N CYS A 35 25.58 -30.14 -16.41
CA CYS A 35 25.40 -28.86 -15.73
C CYS A 35 25.32 -27.70 -16.74
N ARG A 36 26.14 -27.74 -17.81
CA ARG A 36 26.06 -26.75 -18.89
C ARG A 36 24.69 -26.73 -19.60
N ALA A 37 24.09 -27.90 -19.81
CA ALA A 37 22.76 -27.99 -20.43
C ALA A 37 21.66 -27.43 -19.50
N GLN A 38 21.73 -27.75 -18.21
CA GLN A 38 20.77 -27.25 -17.20
C GLN A 38 20.84 -25.73 -17.04
N VAL A 39 22.03 -25.17 -16.87
CA VAL A 39 22.24 -23.71 -16.79
C VAL A 39 21.69 -23.02 -18.03
N ARG A 40 21.96 -23.55 -19.23
CA ARG A 40 21.42 -23.00 -20.48
C ARG A 40 19.89 -23.04 -20.54
N ALA A 41 19.27 -24.11 -20.05
CA ALA A 41 17.82 -24.22 -20.00
C ALA A 41 17.22 -23.19 -19.04
N LEU A 42 17.82 -23.01 -17.86
CA LEU A 42 17.43 -21.99 -16.88
C LEU A 42 17.56 -20.58 -17.44
N THR A 43 18.69 -20.24 -18.05
CA THR A 43 18.90 -18.92 -18.67
C THR A 43 17.87 -18.67 -19.79
N LYS A 44 17.51 -19.68 -20.59
CA LYS A 44 16.46 -19.53 -21.62
C LYS A 44 15.09 -19.29 -21.01
N ALA A 45 14.73 -20.05 -19.97
CA ALA A 45 13.47 -19.87 -19.27
C ALA A 45 13.36 -18.47 -18.65
N GLU A 46 14.46 -18.00 -18.05
CA GLU A 46 14.55 -16.65 -17.50
C GLU A 46 14.40 -15.57 -18.58
N GLN A 47 15.05 -15.73 -19.74
CA GLN A 47 14.91 -14.80 -20.87
C GLN A 47 13.46 -14.77 -21.39
N LEU A 48 12.78 -15.91 -21.43
CA LEU A 48 11.37 -15.98 -21.80
C LEU A 48 10.48 -15.29 -20.77
N ALA A 49 10.74 -15.48 -19.48
CA ALA A 49 10.00 -14.83 -18.40
C ALA A 49 10.26 -13.31 -18.31
N ALA A 50 11.47 -12.87 -18.68
CA ALA A 50 11.85 -11.46 -18.70
C ALA A 50 11.34 -10.69 -19.93
N LYS A 51 10.83 -11.38 -20.97
CA LYS A 51 10.26 -10.70 -22.13
C LYS A 51 9.02 -9.92 -21.70
N PRO A 52 8.89 -8.66 -22.12
CA PRO A 52 7.69 -7.89 -21.84
C PRO A 52 6.49 -8.62 -22.42
N LEU A 53 5.41 -8.66 -21.63
CA LEU A 53 4.20 -9.35 -22.01
C LEU A 53 3.64 -8.67 -23.28
N SER A 54 3.69 -9.38 -24.41
CA SER A 54 3.29 -8.86 -25.73
C SER A 54 1.79 -8.60 -25.88
N ILE A 55 1.01 -8.93 -24.85
CA ILE A 55 -0.42 -8.72 -24.82
C ILE A 55 -0.66 -7.25 -24.48
N SER A 56 -1.20 -6.50 -25.43
CA SER A 56 -1.71 -5.14 -25.22
C SER A 56 -2.93 -5.20 -24.30
N VAL A 57 -2.69 -5.26 -22.99
CA VAL A 57 -3.76 -5.10 -22.01
C VAL A 57 -4.00 -3.60 -21.86
N PRO A 58 -5.21 -3.08 -22.14
CA PRO A 58 -5.53 -1.69 -21.84
C PRO A 58 -5.35 -1.49 -20.34
N VAL A 59 -4.42 -0.61 -19.96
CA VAL A 59 -4.09 -0.27 -18.57
C VAL A 59 -5.18 0.66 -18.01
N THR A 60 -6.42 0.22 -18.08
CA THR A 60 -7.58 0.90 -17.51
C THR A 60 -7.77 0.39 -16.09
N GLU A 61 -8.06 1.26 -15.12
CA GLU A 61 -8.27 0.89 -13.71
C GLU A 61 -9.23 -0.31 -13.53
N ASN A 62 -10.25 -0.41 -14.39
CA ASN A 62 -11.22 -1.50 -14.38
C ASN A 62 -10.62 -2.86 -14.80
N ALA A 63 -9.73 -2.88 -15.80
CA ALA A 63 -9.07 -4.10 -16.27
C ALA A 63 -8.05 -4.64 -15.25
N ILE A 64 -7.38 -3.74 -14.54
CA ILE A 64 -6.45 -4.08 -13.46
C ILE A 64 -7.23 -4.64 -12.26
N ARG A 65 -8.32 -3.99 -11.85
CA ARG A 65 -9.15 -4.46 -10.74
C ARG A 65 -9.78 -5.83 -11.02
N THR A 66 -10.23 -6.09 -12.25
CA THR A 66 -10.78 -7.41 -12.61
C THR A 66 -9.70 -8.49 -12.67
N ALA A 67 -8.50 -8.18 -13.17
CA ALA A 67 -7.37 -9.10 -13.15
C ALA A 67 -6.92 -9.45 -11.72
N ILE A 68 -6.81 -8.44 -10.84
CA ILE A 68 -6.44 -8.64 -9.43
C ILE A 68 -7.51 -9.48 -8.71
N LYS A 69 -8.81 -9.18 -8.89
CA LYS A 69 -9.89 -9.99 -8.31
C LYS A 69 -9.88 -11.44 -8.79
N LYS A 70 -9.52 -11.69 -10.06
CA LYS A 70 -9.46 -13.02 -10.65
C LYS A 70 -8.31 -13.87 -10.10
N HIS A 71 -7.15 -13.24 -9.83
CA HIS A 71 -5.92 -13.95 -9.45
C HIS A 71 -5.60 -13.89 -7.95
N ALA A 72 -6.19 -12.96 -7.21
CA ALA A 72 -6.04 -12.80 -5.77
C ALA A 72 -7.37 -12.42 -5.11
N PRO A 73 -8.34 -13.34 -4.99
CA PRO A 73 -9.67 -13.06 -4.45
C PRO A 73 -9.65 -12.60 -2.98
N SER A 74 -8.56 -12.89 -2.24
CA SER A 74 -8.37 -12.46 -0.86
C SER A 74 -7.90 -11.01 -0.71
N PHE A 75 -7.51 -10.34 -1.82
CA PHE A 75 -7.19 -8.92 -1.86
C PHE A 75 -8.46 -8.07 -1.97
N GLU A 76 -9.44 -8.30 -1.09
CA GLU A 76 -10.47 -7.29 -0.85
C GLU A 76 -9.83 -6.15 -0.05
N GLN A 77 -9.43 -5.08 -0.74
CA GLN A 77 -9.24 -3.79 -0.09
C GLN A 77 -10.59 -3.38 0.50
N LYS A 78 -10.84 -3.76 1.75
CA LYS A 78 -11.97 -3.27 2.52
C LYS A 78 -11.78 -1.76 2.62
N ASN A 79 -12.56 -1.02 1.84
CA ASN A 79 -12.54 0.43 1.84
C ASN A 79 -13.22 0.88 3.13
N TYR A 80 -12.46 0.98 4.23
CA TYR A 80 -12.94 1.52 5.51
C TYR A 80 -13.17 3.04 5.49
N ARG A 81 -13.23 3.66 4.30
CA ARG A 81 -13.48 5.08 4.16
C ARG A 81 -14.95 5.34 4.44
N LEU A 82 -15.23 6.00 5.56
CA LEU A 82 -16.55 6.52 5.84
C LEU A 82 -16.90 7.61 4.82
N PRO A 83 -18.14 7.66 4.32
CA PRO A 83 -18.55 8.69 3.38
C PRO A 83 -18.52 10.08 4.05
N ILE A 84 -18.05 11.10 3.33
CA ILE A 84 -17.98 12.50 3.76
C ILE A 84 -19.27 13.03 4.43
N PRO A 85 -20.50 12.75 3.95
CA PRO A 85 -21.71 13.22 4.63
C PRO A 85 -21.83 12.71 6.07
N LEU A 86 -21.35 11.49 6.36
CA LEU A 86 -21.40 10.92 7.70
C LEU A 86 -20.47 11.67 8.67
N TRP A 87 -19.31 12.11 8.17
CA TRP A 87 -18.44 13.01 8.92
C TRP A 87 -19.15 14.31 9.26
N ILE A 88 -19.78 14.95 8.28
CA ILE A 88 -20.50 16.23 8.50
C ILE A 88 -21.57 16.07 9.58
N VAL A 89 -22.37 15.00 9.54
CA VAL A 89 -23.37 14.70 10.57
C VAL A 89 -22.74 14.56 11.95
N ALA A 90 -21.63 13.83 12.07
CA ALA A 90 -20.90 13.71 13.34
C ALA A 90 -20.38 15.07 13.85
N GLY A 91 -19.88 15.94 12.96
CA GLY A 91 -19.43 17.29 13.31
C GLY A 91 -20.58 18.17 13.81
N VAL A 92 -21.75 18.10 13.15
CA VAL A 92 -22.97 18.79 13.60
C VAL A 92 -23.39 18.30 14.98
N PHE A 93 -23.30 16.99 15.24
CA PHE A 93 -23.63 16.42 16.55
C PHE A 93 -22.70 16.93 17.66
N ILE A 94 -21.39 17.03 17.40
CA ILE A 94 -20.42 17.60 18.36
C ILE A 94 -20.76 19.06 18.69
N LEU A 95 -21.08 19.87 17.67
CA LEU A 95 -21.48 21.27 17.85
C LEU A 95 -22.81 21.40 18.62
N ALA A 96 -23.79 20.56 18.29
CA ALA A 96 -25.07 20.54 19.00
C ALA A 96 -24.90 20.14 20.47
N ALA A 97 -24.05 19.16 20.77
CA ALA A 97 -23.73 18.77 22.14
C ALA A 97 -23.09 19.91 22.93
N LEU A 98 -22.15 20.65 22.33
CA LEU A 98 -21.54 21.83 22.95
C LEU A 98 -22.58 22.92 23.20
N PHE A 99 -23.44 23.20 22.22
CA PHE A 99 -24.48 24.21 22.33
C PHE A 99 -25.51 23.88 23.44
N VAL A 100 -25.99 22.64 23.46
CA VAL A 100 -26.92 22.13 24.49
C VAL A 100 -26.27 22.18 25.86
N PHE A 101 -25.01 21.76 25.98
CA PHE A 101 -24.25 21.86 27.23
C PHE A 101 -24.12 23.31 27.71
N SER A 102 -23.83 24.25 26.81
CA SER A 102 -23.72 25.68 27.13
C SER A 102 -25.05 26.26 27.64
N LEU A 103 -26.18 25.87 27.05
CA LEU A 103 -27.51 26.29 27.49
C LEU A 103 -27.89 25.73 28.88
N LEU A 104 -27.61 24.44 29.12
CA LEU A 104 -27.91 23.76 30.38
C LEU A 104 -27.02 24.23 31.53
N SER A 105 -25.75 24.52 31.23
CA SER A 105 -24.74 24.81 32.26
C SER A 105 -24.76 26.25 32.76
N ARG A 106 -25.48 27.15 32.06
CA ARG A 106 -25.46 28.61 32.24
C ARG A 106 -25.70 29.09 33.68
N ASN A 107 -26.47 28.34 34.47
CA ASN A 107 -26.85 28.70 35.84
C ASN A 107 -26.44 27.65 36.90
N ILE A 108 -25.75 26.58 36.50
CA ILE A 108 -25.57 25.38 37.35
C ILE A 108 -24.09 25.12 37.64
N VAL A 109 -23.18 25.54 36.76
CA VAL A 109 -21.79 25.08 36.76
C VAL A 109 -20.85 26.19 37.26
N ASN A 110 -19.93 25.84 38.17
CA ASN A 110 -18.89 26.75 38.66
C ASN A 110 -17.86 27.05 37.54
N GLY A 111 -17.27 28.25 37.54
CA GLY A 111 -16.35 28.68 36.48
C GLY A 111 -15.16 27.73 36.20
N THR A 112 -14.66 27.03 37.21
CA THR A 112 -13.57 26.02 37.03
C THR A 112 -14.04 24.79 36.25
N LEU A 113 -15.27 24.33 36.50
CA LEU A 113 -15.86 23.20 35.79
C LEU A 113 -16.20 23.60 34.35
N GLU A 114 -16.74 24.81 34.17
CA GLU A 114 -17.02 25.38 32.85
C GLU A 114 -15.75 25.44 31.98
N PHE A 115 -14.67 25.99 32.52
CA PHE A 115 -13.38 26.05 31.84
C PHE A 115 -12.85 24.66 31.46
N THR A 116 -12.88 23.71 32.40
CA THR A 116 -12.37 22.35 32.18
C THR A 116 -13.17 21.63 31.09
N THR A 117 -14.49 21.77 31.08
CA THR A 117 -15.35 21.14 30.08
C THR A 117 -15.15 21.75 28.70
N TYR A 118 -15.03 23.08 28.58
CA TYR A 118 -14.72 23.70 27.28
C TYR A 118 -13.34 23.29 26.76
N MET A 119 -12.35 23.13 27.64
CA MET A 119 -11.02 22.63 27.24
C MET A 119 -11.09 21.19 26.70
N PHE A 120 -11.91 20.33 27.31
CA PHE A 120 -12.16 18.98 26.80
C PHE A 120 -12.81 19.02 25.41
N PHE A 121 -13.87 19.81 25.22
CA PHE A 121 -14.51 19.96 23.91
C PHE A 121 -13.56 20.51 22.84
N ALA A 122 -12.71 21.48 23.19
CA ALA A 122 -11.69 22.01 22.27
C ALA A 122 -10.73 20.92 21.78
N LEU A 123 -10.31 20.02 22.69
CA LEU A 123 -9.45 18.88 22.34
C LEU A 123 -10.18 17.90 21.42
N VAL A 124 -11.42 17.55 21.75
CA VAL A 124 -12.25 16.65 20.91
C VAL A 124 -12.47 17.23 19.51
N ILE A 125 -12.82 18.51 19.40
CA ILE A 125 -13.03 19.18 18.11
C ILE A 125 -11.73 19.20 17.31
N THR A 126 -10.60 19.53 17.93
CA THR A 126 -9.29 19.56 17.26
C THR A 126 -8.92 18.17 16.74
N GLY A 127 -9.05 17.14 17.58
CA GLY A 127 -8.80 15.76 17.17
C GLY A 127 -9.72 15.30 16.04
N TYR A 128 -11.01 15.64 16.13
CA TYR A 128 -11.98 15.35 15.08
C TYR A 128 -11.61 16.01 13.75
N LEU A 129 -11.21 17.29 13.75
CA LEU A 129 -10.80 18.00 12.53
C LEU A 129 -9.55 17.37 11.91
N VAL A 130 -8.54 17.05 12.71
CA VAL A 130 -7.33 16.37 12.22
C VAL A 130 -7.67 15.02 11.59
N LEU A 131 -8.52 14.22 12.26
CA LEU A 131 -8.94 12.91 11.77
C LEU A 131 -9.75 13.04 10.47
N PHE A 132 -10.64 14.02 10.39
CA PHE A 132 -11.42 14.33 9.20
C PHE A 132 -10.53 14.68 8.01
N PHE A 133 -9.57 15.60 8.19
CA PHE A 133 -8.67 16.00 7.11
C PHE A 133 -7.73 14.86 6.70
N ALA A 134 -7.13 14.14 7.65
CA ALA A 134 -6.20 13.06 7.37
C ALA A 134 -6.87 11.92 6.58
N THR A 135 -8.09 11.54 6.95
CA THR A 135 -8.83 10.45 6.27
C THR A 135 -9.37 10.86 4.90
N ASN A 136 -9.61 12.15 4.67
CA ASN A 136 -10.18 12.67 3.42
C ASN A 136 -9.15 13.42 2.54
N ILE A 137 -7.85 13.40 2.86
CA ILE A 137 -6.83 14.18 2.16
C ILE A 137 -6.76 13.89 0.66
N ASP A 138 -6.96 12.63 0.26
CA ASP A 138 -6.97 12.21 -1.15
C ASP A 138 -8.06 12.92 -1.97
N PHE A 139 -9.21 13.21 -1.37
CA PHE A 139 -10.28 13.95 -2.04
C PHE A 139 -9.84 15.39 -2.32
N PHE A 140 -9.20 16.04 -1.34
CA PHE A 140 -8.71 17.40 -1.48
C PHE A 140 -7.57 17.49 -2.49
N VAL A 141 -6.56 16.62 -2.38
CA VAL A 141 -5.41 16.60 -3.30
C VAL A 141 -5.87 16.34 -4.74
N LYS A 142 -6.72 15.33 -4.97
CA LYS A 142 -7.22 15.03 -6.32
C LYS A 142 -8.04 16.17 -6.92
N ARG A 143 -8.89 16.83 -6.12
CA ARG A 143 -9.71 17.95 -6.58
C ARG A 143 -8.88 19.19 -6.97
N ILE A 144 -7.74 19.40 -6.31
CA ILE A 144 -6.82 20.51 -6.65
C ILE A 144 -6.14 20.26 -8.00
N HIS A 145 -5.75 19.02 -8.31
CA HIS A 145 -5.15 18.68 -9.61
C HIS A 145 -6.13 18.81 -10.77
N THR A 146 -7.40 18.40 -10.60
CA THR A 146 -8.41 18.53 -11.66
C THR A 146 -8.71 19.99 -12.01
N LYS A 147 -8.65 20.91 -11.03
CA LYS A 147 -8.85 22.35 -11.27
C LYS A 147 -7.65 23.06 -11.90
N LYS A 148 -6.45 22.48 -11.86
CA LYS A 148 -5.25 23.04 -12.50
C LYS A 148 -5.13 22.64 -13.98
N ALA A 149 -5.89 21.64 -14.41
CA ALA A 149 -5.90 21.10 -15.77
C ALA A 149 -7.13 21.53 -16.59
N ALA A 150 -7.98 22.39 -16.03
CA ALA A 150 -9.11 23.06 -16.68
C ALA A 150 -8.85 24.57 -16.69
#